data_AF-A0A974ATH9-F1
#
_entry.id   AF-A0A974ATH9-F1
#
_cell.length_a   1.000
_cell.length_b   1.000
_cell.length_c   1.000
_cell.angle_alpha   90.00
_cell.angle_beta   90.00
_cell.angle_gamma   90.00
#
_symmetry.space_group_name_H-M   'P 1'
#
loop_
_entity.id
_entity.type
_entity.pdbx_description
1 polymer ?
#
loop_
_entity_poly.entity_id
_entity_poly.type
_entity_poly.pdbx_seq_one_letter_code
_entity_poly.pdbx_strand_id
1 'polypeptide(L)'
;MRSLPAILLTLALALTSPPVLAAPSVGGEDEIAVYNAAIDEAELHNRAALTAIDAQDPERVRAELTALRDAFGRLVERFGKTRLVAMKGDPDGVTIMVDVPMRVVTAQMMIDFGRPAIATSSLVAVCRLLATLHVPATPDAAAACDRE
;
A
#
# COMPACT_ATOMS: atom_id res chain seq x y z
N MET A 1 -28.78 -18.71 -78.53
CA MET A 1 -30.07 -18.71 -77.79
C MET A 1 -29.84 -19.36 -76.43
N ARG A 2 -30.31 -18.67 -75.37
CA ARG A 2 -30.70 -19.21 -74.05
C ARG A 2 -29.62 -19.53 -72.99
N SER A 3 -29.59 -18.64 -71.99
CA SER A 3 -29.74 -18.92 -70.54
C SER A 3 -28.50 -18.74 -69.63
N LEU A 4 -28.48 -17.60 -68.91
CA LEU A 4 -28.10 -17.48 -67.49
C LEU A 4 -29.35 -17.82 -66.61
N PRO A 5 -29.31 -17.99 -65.26
CA PRO A 5 -28.23 -17.80 -64.27
C PRO A 5 -28.13 -18.92 -63.19
N ALA A 6 -27.11 -18.92 -62.33
CA ALA A 6 -27.19 -19.50 -60.99
C ALA A 6 -26.15 -18.85 -60.07
N ILE A 7 -26.63 -17.86 -59.29
CA ILE A 7 -25.91 -17.20 -58.21
C ILE A 7 -25.92 -18.16 -57.01
N LEU A 8 -24.75 -18.63 -56.57
CA LEU A 8 -24.59 -19.38 -55.33
C LEU A 8 -23.90 -18.49 -54.29
N LEU A 9 -24.75 -17.88 -53.48
CA LEU A 9 -24.42 -17.12 -52.27
C LEU A 9 -23.78 -18.07 -51.26
N THR A 10 -22.49 -17.91 -50.96
CA THR A 10 -21.84 -18.65 -49.87
C THR A 10 -21.85 -17.76 -48.64
N LEU A 11 -22.73 -18.09 -47.69
CA LEU A 11 -22.96 -17.37 -46.45
C LEU A 11 -21.76 -17.58 -45.50
N ALA A 12 -20.99 -16.53 -45.23
CA ALA A 12 -19.94 -16.55 -44.22
C ALA A 12 -20.56 -16.47 -42.82
N LEU A 13 -20.55 -17.57 -42.06
CA LEU A 13 -20.82 -17.55 -40.62
C LEU A 13 -19.65 -16.88 -39.91
N ALA A 14 -19.78 -15.58 -39.63
CA ALA A 14 -18.92 -14.91 -38.66
C ALA A 14 -19.36 -15.34 -37.25
N LEU A 15 -18.59 -16.25 -36.64
CA LEU A 15 -18.65 -16.49 -35.20
C LEU A 15 -18.13 -15.24 -34.49
N THR A 16 -19.03 -14.31 -34.17
CA THR A 16 -18.75 -13.22 -33.23
C THR A 16 -18.66 -13.82 -31.83
N SER A 17 -17.46 -14.25 -31.44
CA SER A 17 -17.14 -14.47 -30.04
C SER A 17 -17.39 -13.18 -29.27
N PRO A 18 -18.16 -13.19 -28.17
CA PRO A 18 -18.29 -12.02 -27.33
C PRO A 18 -16.90 -11.62 -26.81
N PRO A 19 -16.57 -10.32 -26.70
CA PRO A 19 -15.36 -9.91 -26.02
C PRO A 19 -15.44 -10.45 -24.60
N VAL A 20 -14.52 -11.35 -24.25
CA VAL A 20 -14.25 -11.68 -22.86
C VAL A 20 -13.82 -10.36 -22.24
N LEU A 21 -14.70 -9.74 -21.45
CA LEU A 21 -14.30 -8.69 -20.53
C LEU A 21 -13.24 -9.34 -19.63
N ALA A 22 -11.97 -9.05 -19.92
CA ALA A 22 -10.89 -9.34 -19.01
C ALA A 22 -11.26 -8.64 -17.69
N ALA A 23 -11.49 -9.43 -16.65
CA ALA A 23 -11.60 -8.89 -15.31
C ALA A 23 -10.35 -8.06 -15.04
N PRO A 24 -10.47 -6.87 -14.41
CA PRO A 24 -9.29 -6.08 -14.06
C PRO A 24 -8.37 -6.98 -13.23
N SER A 25 -7.18 -7.26 -13.75
CA SER A 25 -6.16 -7.99 -13.01
C SER A 25 -5.86 -7.17 -11.76
N VAL A 26 -6.19 -7.72 -10.60
CA VAL A 26 -5.65 -7.21 -9.33
C VAL A 26 -4.13 -7.29 -9.46
N GLY A 27 -3.45 -6.14 -9.42
CA GLY A 27 -1.99 -6.07 -9.58
C GLY A 27 -1.47 -5.67 -10.98
N GLY A 28 -2.20 -4.84 -11.72
CA GLY A 28 -1.59 -4.14 -12.87
C GLY A 28 -0.46 -3.20 -12.43
N GLU A 29 0.51 -2.89 -13.30
CA GLU A 29 1.66 -2.02 -12.97
C GLU A 29 1.21 -0.67 -12.39
N ASP A 30 0.15 -0.07 -12.93
CA ASP A 30 -0.44 1.18 -12.42
C ASP A 30 -0.96 1.03 -10.99
N GLU A 31 -1.47 -0.14 -10.64
CA GLU A 31 -2.00 -0.39 -9.32
C GLU A 31 -0.89 -0.60 -8.29
N ILE A 32 0.18 -1.31 -8.67
CA ILE A 32 1.39 -1.47 -7.86
C ILE A 32 2.03 -0.12 -7.59
N ALA A 33 2.11 0.75 -8.61
CA ALA A 33 2.64 2.09 -8.44
C ALA A 33 1.82 2.92 -7.43
N VAL A 34 0.49 2.86 -7.52
CA VAL A 34 -0.39 3.55 -6.57
C VAL A 34 -0.32 2.96 -5.17
N TYR A 35 -0.14 1.65 -5.07
CA TYR A 35 0.05 0.96 -3.80
C TYR A 35 1.34 1.38 -3.10
N ASN A 36 2.49 1.34 -3.80
CA ASN A 36 3.77 1.78 -3.26
C ASN A 36 3.76 3.27 -2.90
N ALA A 37 3.11 4.11 -3.71
CA ALA A 37 2.97 5.54 -3.38
C ALA A 37 2.21 5.79 -2.07
N ALA A 38 1.19 4.97 -1.76
CA ALA A 38 0.46 5.06 -0.50
C ALA A 38 1.31 4.58 0.70
N ILE A 39 2.22 3.63 0.49
CA ILE A 39 3.20 3.21 1.50
C ILE A 39 4.21 4.34 1.73
N ASP A 40 4.75 4.92 0.66
CA ASP A 40 5.70 6.04 0.73
C ASP A 40 5.15 7.23 1.51
N GLU A 41 3.86 7.53 1.35
CA GLU A 41 3.17 8.58 2.10
C GLU A 41 3.14 8.29 3.62
N ALA A 42 2.84 7.05 4.00
CA ALA A 42 2.88 6.64 5.41
C ALA A 42 4.32 6.69 5.95
N GLU A 43 5.31 6.21 5.19
CA GLU A 43 6.70 6.26 5.60
C GLU A 43 7.23 7.69 5.77
N LEU A 44 6.80 8.61 4.91
CA LEU A 44 7.16 10.03 5.02
C LEU A 44 6.78 10.60 6.39
N HIS A 45 5.55 10.37 6.83
CA HIS A 45 5.08 10.85 8.13
C HIS A 45 5.74 10.13 9.31
N ASN A 46 6.09 8.85 9.15
CA ASN A 46 6.86 8.13 10.17
C ASN A 46 8.26 8.74 10.37
N ARG A 47 9.02 8.99 9.30
CA ARG A 47 10.35 9.62 9.36
C ARG A 47 10.28 11.06 9.88
N ALA A 48 9.26 11.81 9.46
CA ALA A 48 9.03 13.16 9.95
C ALA A 48 8.73 13.18 11.47
N ALA A 49 7.98 12.20 11.99
CA ALA A 49 7.76 12.05 13.41
C ALA A 49 9.06 11.73 14.18
N LEU A 50 9.92 10.85 13.64
CA LEU A 50 11.24 10.55 14.22
C LEU A 50 12.12 11.81 14.27
N THR A 51 12.23 12.52 13.14
CA THR A 51 12.98 13.79 13.06
C THR A 51 12.46 14.83 14.08
N ALA A 52 11.15 14.90 14.28
CA ALA A 52 10.54 15.80 15.26
C ALA A 52 10.81 15.38 16.72
N ILE A 53 10.97 14.08 17.00
CA ILE A 53 11.42 13.61 18.32
C ILE A 53 12.85 14.10 18.59
N ASP A 54 13.75 13.96 17.62
CA ASP A 54 15.15 14.40 17.75
C ASP A 54 15.26 15.92 17.91
N ALA A 55 14.40 16.66 17.22
CA ALA A 55 14.27 18.11 17.37
C ALA A 55 13.58 18.53 18.68
N GLN A 56 13.11 17.59 19.50
CA GLN A 56 12.37 17.84 20.73
C GLN A 56 11.10 18.69 20.53
N ASP A 57 10.40 18.49 19.41
CA ASP A 57 9.18 19.22 19.03
C ASP A 57 7.93 18.33 19.19
N PRO A 58 7.34 18.25 20.40
CA PRO A 58 6.21 17.36 20.66
C PRO A 58 4.94 17.76 19.91
N GLU A 59 4.77 19.03 19.52
CA GLU A 59 3.62 19.42 18.69
C GLU A 59 3.76 18.87 17.27
N ARG A 60 4.95 18.98 16.69
CA ARG A 60 5.23 18.39 15.38
C ARG A 60 5.12 16.88 15.41
N VAL A 61 5.61 16.21 16.47
CA VAL A 61 5.44 14.76 16.61
C VAL A 61 3.95 14.36 16.57
N ARG A 62 3.08 15.05 17.31
CA ARG A 62 1.63 14.76 17.30
C ARG A 62 0.99 14.96 15.94
N ALA A 63 1.38 16.03 15.24
CA ALA A 63 0.90 16.31 13.90
C ALA A 63 1.28 15.19 12.92
N GLU A 64 2.55 14.76 12.95
CA GLU A 64 3.03 13.69 12.08
C GLU A 64 2.46 12.32 12.44
N LEU A 65 2.26 12.01 13.73
CA LEU A 65 1.59 10.77 14.14
C LEU A 65 0.12 10.73 13.67
N THR A 66 -0.55 11.87 13.67
CA THR A 66 -1.91 11.99 13.13
C THR A 66 -1.91 11.76 11.62
N ALA A 67 -1.02 12.45 10.90
CA ALA A 67 -0.89 12.31 9.45
C ALA A 67 -0.50 10.88 9.02
N LEU A 68 0.39 10.23 9.77
CA LEU A 68 0.75 8.83 9.60
C LEU A 68 -0.47 7.91 9.74
N ARG A 69 -1.27 8.09 10.80
CA ARG A 69 -2.49 7.30 11.00
C ARG A 69 -3.47 7.49 9.85
N ASP A 70 -3.64 8.72 9.38
CA ASP A 70 -4.57 9.02 8.28
C ASP A 70 -4.08 8.43 6.95
N ALA A 71 -2.79 8.53 6.65
CA ALA A 71 -2.18 7.94 5.46
C ALA A 71 -2.30 6.41 5.46
N PHE A 72 -1.97 5.78 6.60
CA PHE A 72 -2.12 4.34 6.76
C PHE A 72 -3.59 3.91 6.69
N GLY A 73 -4.51 4.70 7.26
CA GLY A 73 -5.95 4.49 7.13
C GLY A 73 -6.40 4.45 5.67
N ARG A 74 -5.98 5.42 4.85
CA ARG A 74 -6.26 5.44 3.40
C ARG A 74 -5.69 4.23 2.67
N LEU A 75 -4.47 3.80 3.00
CA LEU A 75 -3.87 2.59 2.47
C LEU A 75 -4.74 1.36 2.77
N VAL A 76 -5.17 1.19 4.02
CA VAL A 76 -6.01 0.06 4.45
C VAL A 76 -7.41 0.13 3.85
N GLU A 77 -8.03 1.30 3.78
CA GLU A 77 -9.36 1.48 3.17
C GLU A 77 -9.36 1.11 1.68
N ARG A 78 -8.31 1.52 0.95
CA ARG A 78 -8.22 1.31 -0.49
C ARG A 78 -7.89 -0.13 -0.86
N PHE A 79 -6.93 -0.73 -0.19
CA PHE A 79 -6.43 -2.05 -0.54
C PHE A 79 -7.02 -3.15 0.35
N GLY A 80 -7.23 -2.88 1.64
CA GLY A 80 -7.82 -3.84 2.55
C GLY A 80 -7.03 -5.15 2.68
N LYS A 81 -7.56 -6.05 3.51
CA LYS A 81 -6.92 -7.32 3.86
C LYS A 81 -6.60 -8.20 2.66
N THR A 82 -7.60 -8.45 1.82
CA THR A 82 -7.51 -9.44 0.73
C THR A 82 -6.55 -8.99 -0.37
N ARG A 83 -6.49 -7.69 -0.64
CA ARG A 83 -5.62 -7.12 -1.67
C ARG A 83 -4.18 -6.97 -1.17
N LEU A 84 -3.99 -6.63 0.10
CA LEU A 84 -2.66 -6.68 0.74
C LEU A 84 -2.04 -8.08 0.66
N VAL A 85 -2.83 -9.12 1.00
CA VAL A 85 -2.39 -10.52 0.87
C VAL A 85 -2.15 -10.89 -0.60
N ALA A 86 -3.00 -10.45 -1.53
CA ALA A 86 -2.81 -10.71 -2.95
C ALA A 86 -1.56 -10.01 -3.54
N MET A 87 -1.22 -8.82 -3.06
CA MET A 87 -0.05 -8.05 -3.48
C MET A 87 1.25 -8.60 -2.91
N LYS A 88 1.26 -9.04 -1.63
CA LYS A 88 2.45 -9.54 -0.95
C LYS A 88 2.67 -11.06 -1.09
N GLY A 89 1.62 -11.82 -1.31
CA GLY A 89 1.65 -13.29 -1.33
C GLY A 89 1.82 -13.94 0.05
N ASP A 90 1.75 -13.18 1.14
CA ASP A 90 2.02 -13.63 2.51
C ASP A 90 0.82 -13.34 3.45
N PRO A 91 0.35 -14.31 4.27
CA PRO A 91 -0.67 -14.08 5.30
C PRO A 91 -0.33 -12.97 6.33
N ASP A 92 0.94 -12.57 6.48
CA ASP A 92 1.36 -11.52 7.42
C ASP A 92 0.81 -10.12 7.12
N GLY A 93 0.21 -9.90 5.93
CA GLY A 93 -0.52 -8.67 5.63
C GLY A 93 -1.64 -8.36 6.64
N VAL A 94 -2.18 -9.38 7.31
CA VAL A 94 -3.18 -9.20 8.38
C VAL A 94 -2.57 -8.60 9.65
N THR A 95 -1.42 -9.12 10.05
CA THR A 95 -0.71 -8.70 11.25
C THR A 95 -0.29 -7.24 11.14
N ILE A 96 0.18 -6.82 9.96
CA ILE A 96 0.62 -5.43 9.73
C ILE A 96 -0.53 -4.42 9.88
N MET A 97 -1.75 -4.76 9.44
CA MET A 97 -2.92 -3.87 9.59
C MET A 97 -3.32 -3.61 11.05
N VAL A 98 -2.92 -4.49 11.98
CA VAL A 98 -3.20 -4.33 13.41
C VAL A 98 -1.98 -3.74 14.13
N ASP A 99 -0.79 -4.25 13.81
CA ASP A 99 0.45 -3.87 14.48
C ASP A 99 0.83 -2.40 14.23
N VAL A 100 0.71 -1.91 12.98
CA VAL A 100 1.06 -0.52 12.67
C VAL A 100 0.18 0.46 13.45
N PRO A 101 -1.17 0.40 13.41
CA PRO A 101 -2.00 1.30 14.20
C PRO A 101 -1.75 1.22 15.71
N MET A 102 -1.57 0.01 16.27
CA MET A 102 -1.29 -0.15 17.69
C MET A 102 0.04 0.51 18.10
N ARG A 103 1.08 0.37 17.27
CA ARG A 103 2.39 1.00 17.52
C ARG A 103 2.33 2.52 17.40
N VAL A 104 1.56 3.07 16.46
CA VAL A 104 1.36 4.52 16.32
C VAL A 104 0.63 5.08 17.55
N VAL A 105 -0.43 4.42 18.03
CA VAL A 105 -1.12 4.81 19.27
C VAL A 105 -0.18 4.72 20.47
N THR A 106 0.62 3.65 20.56
CA THR A 106 1.62 3.49 21.61
C THR A 106 2.65 4.63 21.58
N ALA A 107 3.16 5.00 20.41
CA ALA A 107 4.08 6.12 20.25
C ALA A 107 3.45 7.43 20.73
N GLN A 108 2.20 7.72 20.33
CA GLN A 108 1.46 8.89 20.78
C GLN A 108 1.34 8.94 22.31
N MET A 109 0.91 7.84 22.95
CA MET A 109 0.82 7.76 24.41
C MET A 109 2.18 8.02 25.09
N MET A 110 3.26 7.48 24.54
CA MET A 110 4.60 7.66 25.10
C MET A 110 5.07 9.12 24.98
N ILE A 111 4.74 9.81 23.88
CA ILE A 111 5.00 11.25 23.75
C ILE A 111 4.24 12.04 24.81
N ASP A 112 2.95 11.74 25.01
CA ASP A 112 2.13 12.42 26.00
C ASP A 112 2.59 12.15 27.45
N PHE A 113 3.23 11.01 27.70
CA PHE A 113 3.86 10.68 28.99
C PHE A 113 5.30 11.17 29.14
N GLY A 114 5.83 11.94 28.18
CA GLY A 114 7.22 12.41 28.22
C GLY A 114 8.25 11.28 28.15
N ARG A 115 7.97 10.26 27.32
CA ARG A 115 8.83 9.09 27.08
C ARG A 115 9.23 8.99 25.59
N PRO A 116 9.89 10.01 25.02
CA PRO A 116 10.20 10.05 23.59
C PRO A 116 11.05 8.86 23.12
N ALA A 117 12.00 8.37 23.92
CA ALA A 117 12.82 7.20 23.56
C ALA A 117 11.99 5.92 23.30
N ILE A 118 10.89 5.72 24.05
CA ILE A 118 10.00 4.56 23.84
C ILE A 118 9.14 4.78 22.57
N ALA A 119 8.73 6.03 22.32
CA ALA A 119 8.06 6.40 21.07
C ALA A 119 8.96 6.14 19.86
N THR A 120 10.24 6.54 19.91
CA THR A 120 11.24 6.24 18.87
C THR A 120 11.32 4.76 18.56
N SER A 121 11.47 3.90 19.59
CA SER A 121 11.51 2.45 19.39
C SER A 121 10.25 1.90 18.70
N SER A 122 9.07 2.45 19.03
CA SER A 122 7.82 2.06 18.40
C SER A 122 7.76 2.51 16.93
N LEU A 123 8.24 3.72 16.63
CA LEU A 123 8.23 4.28 15.28
C LEU A 123 9.25 3.64 14.35
N VAL A 124 10.43 3.27 14.84
CA VAL A 124 11.40 2.46 14.09
C VAL A 124 10.80 1.11 13.69
N ALA A 125 10.05 0.46 14.60
CA ALA A 125 9.36 -0.77 14.26
C ALA A 125 8.26 -0.55 13.19
N VAL A 126 7.54 0.58 13.23
CA VAL A 126 6.58 0.95 12.18
C VAL A 126 7.29 1.17 10.85
N CYS A 127 8.43 1.88 10.82
CA CYS A 127 9.22 2.07 9.60
C CYS A 127 9.57 0.73 8.95
N ARG A 128 10.09 -0.22 9.73
CA ARG A 128 10.44 -1.56 9.23
C ARG A 128 9.22 -2.29 8.66
N LEU A 129 8.08 -2.24 9.35
CA LEU A 129 6.85 -2.87 8.89
C LEU A 129 6.36 -2.27 7.57
N LEU A 130 6.34 -0.93 7.46
CA LEU A 130 5.95 -0.23 6.24
C LEU A 130 6.88 -0.58 5.07
N ALA A 131 8.19 -0.61 5.29
CA ALA A 131 9.14 -1.00 4.25
C ALA A 131 8.88 -2.42 3.70
N THR A 132 8.41 -3.36 4.53
CA THR A 132 8.05 -4.71 4.09
C THR A 132 6.76 -4.79 3.25
N LEU A 133 6.03 -3.68 3.12
CA LEU A 133 4.82 -3.61 2.32
C LEU A 133 5.11 -3.32 0.84
N HIS A 134 6.26 -2.75 0.48
CA HIS A 134 6.57 -2.45 -0.92
C HIS A 134 6.50 -3.68 -1.83
N VAL A 135 6.10 -3.46 -3.09
CA VAL A 135 6.08 -4.49 -4.14
C VAL A 135 6.94 -4.04 -5.33
N PRO A 136 8.05 -4.75 -5.64
CA PRO A 136 8.63 -5.84 -4.86
C PRO A 136 9.14 -5.34 -3.50
N ALA A 137 9.30 -6.25 -2.55
CA ALA A 137 9.85 -5.91 -1.23
C ALA A 137 11.24 -5.28 -1.37
N THR A 138 11.52 -4.27 -0.54
CA THR A 138 12.77 -3.51 -0.54
C THR A 138 13.53 -3.73 0.78
N PRO A 139 14.36 -4.79 0.90
CA PRO A 139 15.07 -5.11 2.14
C PRO A 139 15.96 -3.96 2.63
N ASP A 140 16.54 -3.20 1.70
CA ASP A 140 17.40 -2.06 2.00
C ASP A 140 16.63 -0.90 2.65
N ALA A 141 15.34 -0.75 2.35
CA ALA A 141 14.49 0.27 2.97
C ALA A 141 14.23 -0.05 4.45
N ALA A 142 14.01 -1.32 4.78
CA ALA A 142 13.86 -1.75 6.18
C ALA A 142 15.16 -1.54 6.99
N ALA A 143 16.33 -1.70 6.37
CA ALA A 143 17.62 -1.44 7.00
C ALA A 143 17.94 0.07 7.16
N ALA A 144 17.28 0.95 6.39
CA ALA A 144 17.43 2.39 6.53
C ALA A 144 16.76 2.93 7.81
N CYS A 145 15.73 2.23 8.31
CA CYS A 145 14.99 2.59 9.53
C CYS A 145 15.82 2.58 10.82
N ASP A 146 17.03 2.00 10.79
CA ASP A 146 17.91 1.83 11.95
C ASP A 146 19.02 2.90 12.03
N ARG A 147 19.07 3.79 11.03
CA ARG A 147 20.16 4.76 10.83
C ARG A 147 19.75 6.22 11.10
N GLU A 148 18.51 6.44 11.52
CA GLU A 148 17.99 7.72 12.04
C GLU A 148 17.94 7.66 13.57
#